data_AF-A0A6V8D0Y4-F1
#
_entry.id   AF-A0A6V8D0Y4-F1
#
_cell.length_a   1.000
_cell.length_b   1.000
_cell.length_c   1.000
_cell.angle_alpha   90.00
_cell.angle_beta   90.00
_cell.angle_gamma   90.00
#
_symmetry.space_group_name_H-M   'P 1'
#
loop_
_entity.id
_entity.type
_entity.pdbx_description
1 polymer ?
#
loop_
_entity_poly.entity_id
_entity_poly.type
_entity_poly.pdbx_seq_one_letter_code
_entity_poly.pdbx_strand_id
1 'polypeptide(L)'
;MIGNTAYVASRAKSRRKKLADLARMRQLIHQSPDQLTVAVSNIGYAEEINLYASKFSGGDLVEAALTHNLEVELSDIVSMCNGKIKSMVEVYTSRFEYQNAKVVLRAVMNDVELEKVSHSILPELNDINTPWLKIIENADDLRSAVIQMRRKSFGQSLISLPEDSRLSDYEDALDRHYFSNAIKQLSSPKPASRYLRNYLSLEIDHRNILNILESDSMGIGSEEISNLLLPGGRLLPPSSFSSIAAGGKDSMMDVLRASSRFDMSEFEQLLQES
;
A
#
# COMPACT_ATOMS: atom_id res chain seq x y z
N MET A 1 1.42 31.52 -2.86
CA MET A 1 1.02 30.15 -2.44
C MET A 1 0.16 29.40 -3.48
N ILE A 2 -0.49 30.06 -4.45
CA ILE A 2 -1.34 29.42 -5.49
C ILE A 2 -0.51 28.77 -6.63
N GLY A 3 0.69 29.28 -6.91
CA GLY A 3 1.52 28.83 -8.03
C GLY A 3 2.05 27.39 -7.91
N ASN A 4 2.41 26.92 -6.70
CA ASN A 4 3.00 25.58 -6.54
C ASN A 4 1.99 24.46 -6.83
N THR A 5 0.73 24.60 -6.39
CA THR A 5 -0.31 23.61 -6.67
C THR A 5 -0.58 23.48 -8.18
N ALA A 6 -0.68 24.60 -8.91
CA ALA A 6 -0.88 24.58 -10.35
C ALA A 6 0.34 23.98 -11.09
N TYR A 7 1.55 24.31 -10.63
CA TYR A 7 2.79 23.74 -11.16
C TYR A 7 2.86 22.22 -10.99
N VAL A 8 2.68 21.72 -9.76
CA VAL A 8 2.70 20.29 -9.45
C VAL A 8 1.58 19.56 -10.21
N ALA A 9 0.37 20.10 -10.23
CA ALA A 9 -0.75 19.51 -10.95
C ALA A 9 -0.47 19.40 -12.46
N SER A 10 0.21 20.38 -13.06
CA SER A 10 0.60 20.35 -14.47
C SER A 10 1.65 19.27 -14.75
N ARG A 11 2.64 19.12 -13.86
CA ARG A 11 3.64 18.05 -13.94
C ARG A 11 3.01 16.67 -13.79
N ALA A 12 2.12 16.49 -12.81
CA ALA A 12 1.37 15.24 -12.61
C ALA A 12 0.50 14.90 -13.83
N LYS A 13 -0.20 15.89 -14.41
CA LYS A 13 -0.99 15.69 -15.63
C LYS A 13 -0.13 15.31 -16.84
N SER A 14 1.07 15.89 -16.96
CA SER A 14 2.01 15.53 -18.02
C SER A 14 2.44 14.07 -17.91
N ARG A 15 2.79 13.62 -16.71
CA ARG A 15 3.11 12.20 -16.43
C ARG A 15 1.95 11.27 -16.71
N ARG A 16 0.74 11.64 -16.27
CA ARG A 16 -0.47 10.86 -16.55
C ARG A 16 -0.71 10.63 -18.04
N LYS A 17 -0.34 11.60 -18.90
CA LYS A 17 -0.47 11.45 -20.37
C LYS A 17 0.53 10.45 -20.97
N LYS A 18 1.61 10.11 -20.26
CA LYS A 18 2.60 9.12 -20.71
C LYS A 18 2.19 7.67 -20.41
N LEU A 19 1.23 7.47 -19.51
CA LEU A 19 0.74 6.14 -19.16
C LEU A 19 0.23 5.40 -20.41
N ALA A 20 0.41 4.09 -20.43
CA ALA A 20 -0.14 3.24 -21.48
C ALA A 20 -1.66 3.38 -21.53
N ASP A 21 -2.20 3.66 -22.71
CA ASP A 21 -3.64 3.69 -22.94
C ASP A 21 -4.20 2.27 -23.08
N LEU A 22 -5.54 2.16 -23.14
CA LEU A 22 -6.20 0.86 -23.22
C LEU A 22 -5.78 0.05 -24.46
N ALA A 23 -5.53 0.73 -25.58
CA ALA A 23 -5.09 0.08 -26.81
C ALA A 23 -3.70 -0.55 -26.62
N ARG A 24 -2.76 0.20 -26.03
CA ARG A 24 -1.42 -0.29 -25.74
C ARG A 24 -1.44 -1.40 -24.68
N MET A 25 -2.26 -1.28 -23.64
CA MET A 25 -2.43 -2.34 -22.64
C MET A 25 -2.92 -3.65 -23.29
N ARG A 26 -3.89 -3.60 -24.21
CA ARG A 26 -4.36 -4.78 -24.95
C ARG A 26 -3.27 -5.42 -25.80
N GLN A 27 -2.37 -4.62 -26.38
CA GLN A 27 -1.22 -5.15 -27.13
C GLN A 27 -0.25 -5.90 -26.21
N LEU A 28 0.00 -5.39 -25.00
CA LEU A 28 0.91 -6.01 -24.02
C LEU A 28 0.38 -7.37 -23.53
N ILE A 29 -0.94 -7.54 -23.39
CA ILE A 29 -1.56 -8.81 -22.92
C ILE A 29 -1.18 -10.01 -23.82
N HIS A 30 -0.91 -9.77 -25.10
CA HIS A 30 -0.60 -10.83 -26.06
C HIS A 30 0.91 -11.07 -26.24
N GLN A 31 1.77 -10.44 -25.42
CA GLN A 31 3.21 -10.53 -25.52
C GLN A 31 3.80 -11.54 -24.53
N SER A 32 4.89 -12.20 -24.93
CA SER A 32 5.71 -12.99 -24.01
C SER A 32 6.51 -12.08 -23.05
N PRO A 33 7.04 -12.60 -21.93
CA PRO A 33 7.87 -11.81 -21.01
C PRO A 33 9.06 -11.10 -21.69
N ASP A 34 9.76 -11.75 -22.62
CA ASP A 34 10.86 -11.11 -23.37
C ASP A 34 10.39 -10.00 -24.31
N GLN A 35 9.21 -10.18 -24.92
CA GLN A 35 8.60 -9.16 -25.76
C GLN A 35 8.12 -7.96 -24.93
N LEU A 36 7.66 -8.20 -23.70
CA LEU A 36 7.28 -7.14 -22.77
C LEU A 36 8.46 -6.23 -22.44
N THR A 37 9.67 -6.77 -22.26
CA THR A 37 10.88 -5.94 -22.04
C THR A 37 11.07 -4.91 -23.16
N VAL A 38 10.97 -5.33 -24.42
CA VAL A 38 11.10 -4.44 -25.59
C VAL A 38 9.94 -3.45 -25.64
N ALA A 39 8.72 -3.90 -25.43
CA ALA A 39 7.54 -3.04 -25.49
C ALA A 39 7.53 -1.98 -24.38
N VAL A 40 7.87 -2.35 -23.15
CA VAL A 40 7.97 -1.46 -21.99
C VAL A 40 9.09 -0.44 -22.19
N SER A 41 10.25 -0.87 -22.70
CA SER A 41 11.33 0.05 -23.07
C SER A 41 10.84 1.13 -24.07
N ASN A 42 10.10 0.73 -25.11
CA ASN A 42 9.53 1.65 -26.11
C ASN A 42 8.43 2.59 -25.57
N ILE A 43 7.83 2.27 -24.42
CA ILE A 43 6.81 3.11 -23.77
C ILE A 43 7.45 4.27 -22.98
N GLY A 44 8.77 4.25 -22.80
CA GLY A 44 9.53 5.32 -22.14
C GLY A 44 10.25 4.89 -20.86
N TYR A 45 10.39 3.58 -20.63
CA TYR A 45 11.08 2.99 -19.48
C TYR A 45 12.45 2.41 -19.86
N ALA A 46 13.02 2.87 -20.97
CA ALA A 46 14.26 2.32 -21.51
C ALA A 46 15.46 2.52 -20.56
N GLU A 47 15.49 3.63 -19.82
CA GLU A 47 16.60 3.93 -18.90
C GLU A 47 16.68 2.89 -17.77
N GLU A 48 15.56 2.59 -17.11
CA GLU A 48 15.51 1.61 -16.03
C GLU A 48 15.67 0.19 -16.55
N ILE A 49 15.09 -0.14 -17.72
CA ILE A 49 15.32 -1.45 -18.35
C ILE A 49 16.81 -1.68 -18.61
N ASN A 50 17.51 -0.68 -19.17
CA ASN A 50 18.95 -0.80 -19.42
C ASN A 50 19.77 -0.90 -18.12
N LEU A 51 19.34 -0.20 -17.06
CA LEU A 51 19.99 -0.25 -15.75
C LEU A 51 19.98 -1.67 -15.17
N TYR A 52 18.87 -2.39 -15.32
CA TYR A 52 18.67 -3.72 -14.73
C TYR A 52 18.99 -4.89 -15.69
N ALA A 53 19.18 -4.64 -16.99
CA ALA A 53 19.36 -5.68 -18.01
C ALA A 53 20.58 -6.61 -17.80
N SER A 54 21.57 -6.19 -16.99
CA SER A 54 22.72 -7.04 -16.66
C SER A 54 22.46 -8.06 -15.56
N LYS A 55 21.42 -7.84 -14.73
CA LYS A 55 21.09 -8.65 -13.55
C LYS A 55 19.78 -9.42 -13.72
N PHE A 56 18.84 -8.90 -14.51
CA PHE A 56 17.50 -9.45 -14.67
C PHE A 56 17.17 -9.74 -16.13
N SER A 57 16.20 -10.63 -16.35
CA SER A 57 15.65 -10.94 -17.67
C SER A 57 14.13 -11.17 -17.60
N GLY A 58 13.46 -11.15 -18.75
CA GLY A 58 12.02 -11.43 -18.85
C GLY A 58 11.16 -10.55 -17.92
N GLY A 59 10.27 -11.20 -17.17
CA GLY A 59 9.31 -10.53 -16.28
C GLY A 59 9.98 -9.78 -15.12
N ASP A 60 10.98 -10.40 -14.48
CA ASP A 60 11.69 -9.82 -13.34
C ASP A 60 12.38 -8.51 -13.71
N LEU A 61 12.92 -8.43 -14.94
CA LEU A 61 13.51 -7.19 -15.47
C LEU A 61 12.46 -6.08 -15.62
N VAL A 62 11.29 -6.43 -16.13
CA VAL A 62 10.18 -5.48 -16.29
C VAL A 62 9.70 -5.00 -14.92
N GLU A 63 9.55 -5.90 -13.95
CA GLU A 63 9.10 -5.57 -12.60
C GLU A 63 10.10 -4.67 -11.86
N ALA A 64 11.39 -5.02 -11.87
CA ALA A 64 12.44 -4.22 -11.24
C ALA A 64 12.52 -2.81 -11.85
N ALA A 65 12.47 -2.70 -13.18
CA ALA A 65 12.52 -1.43 -13.89
C ALA A 65 11.30 -0.54 -13.58
N LEU A 66 10.09 -1.11 -13.63
CA LEU A 66 8.85 -0.36 -13.35
C LEU A 66 8.75 0.05 -11.88
N THR A 67 9.17 -0.81 -10.95
CA THR A 67 9.20 -0.51 -9.52
C THR A 67 10.17 0.63 -9.23
N HIS A 68 11.40 0.56 -9.75
CA HIS A 68 12.38 1.64 -9.62
C HIS A 68 11.82 2.96 -10.17
N ASN A 69 11.30 2.96 -11.41
CA ASN A 69 10.77 4.16 -12.03
C ASN A 69 9.64 4.78 -11.19
N LEU A 70 8.72 3.96 -10.67
CA LEU A 70 7.62 4.43 -9.84
C LEU A 70 8.12 5.10 -8.56
N GLU A 71 9.08 4.50 -7.85
CA GLU A 71 9.64 5.05 -6.62
C GLU A 71 10.34 6.40 -6.86
N VAL A 72 11.13 6.49 -7.93
CA VAL A 72 11.80 7.74 -8.33
C VAL A 72 10.78 8.82 -8.72
N GLU A 73 9.79 8.49 -9.56
CA GLU A 73 8.79 9.45 -10.01
C GLU A 73 7.92 10.00 -8.87
N LEU A 74 7.62 9.17 -7.87
CA LEU A 74 6.91 9.59 -6.67
C LEU A 74 7.76 10.52 -5.80
N SER A 75 9.02 10.15 -5.56
CA SER A 75 9.99 10.99 -4.84
C SER A 75 10.14 12.36 -5.51
N ASP A 76 10.28 12.37 -6.83
CA ASP A 76 10.39 13.57 -7.65
C ASP A 76 9.17 14.47 -7.52
N ILE A 77 7.96 13.91 -7.62
CA ILE A 77 6.72 14.70 -7.45
C ILE A 77 6.66 15.31 -6.05
N VAL A 78 6.98 14.54 -5.00
CA VAL A 78 6.95 15.03 -3.61
C VAL A 78 7.98 16.15 -3.40
N SER A 79 9.17 16.03 -3.98
CA SER A 79 10.22 17.06 -3.89
C SER A 79 9.77 18.41 -4.48
N MET A 80 8.90 18.40 -5.49
CA MET A 80 8.33 19.60 -6.11
C MET A 80 7.17 20.21 -5.32
N CYS A 81 6.60 19.48 -4.36
CA CYS A 81 5.47 19.93 -3.56
C CYS A 81 5.92 20.79 -2.38
N ASN A 82 5.14 21.82 -2.03
CA ASN A 82 5.39 22.66 -0.85
C ASN A 82 4.11 22.92 -0.04
N GLY A 83 4.26 23.09 1.28
CA GLY A 83 3.16 23.43 2.17
C GLY A 83 1.99 22.46 2.08
N LYS A 84 0.76 22.98 1.93
CA LYS A 84 -0.47 22.16 2.01
C LYS A 84 -0.58 21.08 0.93
N ILE A 85 -0.08 21.34 -0.29
CA ILE A 85 -0.12 20.32 -1.35
C ILE A 85 0.84 19.17 -1.04
N LYS A 86 2.01 19.47 -0.45
CA LYS A 86 2.97 18.46 -0.01
C LYS A 86 2.33 17.50 0.99
N SER A 87 1.72 18.03 2.05
CA SER A 87 1.03 17.20 3.04
C SER A 87 -0.05 16.32 2.42
N MET A 88 -0.81 16.83 1.45
CA MET A 88 -1.84 16.01 0.76
C MET A 88 -1.24 14.90 -0.11
N VAL A 89 -0.16 15.17 -0.83
CA VAL A 89 0.50 14.17 -1.68
C VAL A 89 1.19 13.12 -0.81
N GLU A 90 1.84 13.54 0.27
CA GLU A 90 2.51 12.66 1.25
C GLU A 90 1.57 11.67 1.91
N VAL A 91 0.28 12.03 2.11
CA VAL A 91 -0.72 11.08 2.62
C VAL A 91 -0.81 9.84 1.73
N TYR A 92 -0.75 10.02 0.41
CA TYR A 92 -0.80 8.90 -0.52
C TYR A 92 0.58 8.25 -0.70
N THR A 93 1.63 9.04 -0.91
CA THR A 93 2.97 8.50 -1.22
C THR A 93 3.67 7.87 -0.02
N SER A 94 3.33 8.25 1.21
CA SER A 94 3.88 7.59 2.40
C SER A 94 3.56 6.11 2.45
N ARG A 95 2.49 5.64 1.78
CA ARG A 95 2.11 4.22 1.78
C ARG A 95 3.24 3.27 1.36
N PHE A 96 4.10 3.71 0.45
CA PHE A 96 5.25 2.92 -0.01
C PHE A 96 6.26 2.71 1.12
N GLU A 97 6.44 3.70 2.00
CA GLU A 97 7.29 3.56 3.19
C GLU A 97 6.76 2.47 4.14
N TYR A 98 5.44 2.39 4.31
CA TYR A 98 4.81 1.36 5.14
C TYR A 98 4.86 -0.02 4.47
N GLN A 99 4.71 -0.10 3.15
CA GLN A 99 4.89 -1.35 2.41
C GLN A 99 6.32 -1.86 2.53
N ASN A 100 7.32 -1.01 2.35
CA ASN A 100 8.73 -1.41 2.48
C ASN A 100 9.04 -1.87 3.91
N ALA A 101 8.44 -1.25 4.94
CA ALA A 101 8.54 -1.73 6.31
C ALA A 101 7.95 -3.14 6.47
N LYS A 102 6.76 -3.41 5.91
CA LYS A 102 6.15 -4.76 5.91
C LYS A 102 7.02 -5.79 5.20
N VAL A 103 7.58 -5.44 4.04
CA VAL A 103 8.50 -6.31 3.29
C VAL A 103 9.70 -6.69 4.16
N VAL A 104 10.31 -5.72 4.85
CA VAL A 104 11.44 -5.97 5.74
C VAL A 104 11.06 -6.88 6.90
N LEU A 105 9.93 -6.62 7.56
CA LEU A 105 9.46 -7.45 8.68
C LEU A 105 9.16 -8.89 8.23
N ARG A 106 8.55 -9.06 7.06
CA ARG A 106 8.30 -10.38 6.44
C ARG A 106 9.60 -11.09 6.11
N ALA A 107 10.57 -10.39 5.52
CA ALA A 107 11.86 -10.96 5.15
C ALA A 107 12.63 -11.45 6.38
N VAL A 108 12.70 -10.64 7.44
CA VAL A 108 13.38 -10.98 8.70
C VAL A 108 12.67 -12.14 9.41
N MET A 109 11.34 -12.11 9.52
CA MET A 109 10.59 -13.18 10.20
C MET A 109 10.72 -14.54 9.52
N ASN A 110 10.83 -14.56 8.19
CA ASN A 110 10.91 -15.77 7.40
C ASN A 110 12.35 -16.14 6.99
N ASP A 111 13.36 -15.46 7.54
CA ASP A 111 14.78 -15.65 7.22
C ASP A 111 15.05 -15.68 5.70
N VAL A 112 14.46 -14.73 4.98
CA VAL A 112 14.59 -14.64 3.53
C VAL A 112 15.94 -14.05 3.17
N GLU A 113 16.70 -14.77 2.34
CA GLU A 113 17.99 -14.31 1.82
C GLU A 113 17.89 -12.92 1.18
N LEU A 114 18.81 -12.02 1.54
CA LEU A 114 18.83 -10.63 1.08
C LEU A 114 18.79 -10.52 -0.46
N GLU A 115 19.51 -11.40 -1.15
CA GLU A 115 19.56 -11.45 -2.62
C GLU A 115 18.17 -11.70 -3.23
N LYS A 116 17.34 -12.55 -2.61
CA LYS A 116 15.97 -12.79 -3.10
C LYS A 116 15.09 -11.55 -2.95
N VAL A 117 15.22 -10.85 -1.82
CA VAL A 117 14.45 -9.62 -1.57
C VAL A 117 14.90 -8.51 -2.51
N SER A 118 16.21 -8.34 -2.69
CA SER A 118 16.76 -7.32 -3.58
C SER A 118 16.47 -7.60 -5.05
N HIS A 119 16.35 -8.88 -5.42
CA HIS A 119 15.98 -9.27 -6.78
C HIS A 119 14.49 -9.11 -7.08
N SER A 120 13.61 -9.39 -6.10
CA SER A 120 12.18 -9.55 -6.40
C SER A 120 11.32 -8.37 -5.95
N ILE A 121 11.67 -7.69 -4.86
CA ILE A 121 10.76 -6.74 -4.19
C ILE A 121 11.39 -5.35 -4.03
N LEU A 122 12.65 -5.29 -3.62
CA LEU A 122 13.36 -4.05 -3.32
C LEU A 122 14.62 -3.93 -4.18
N PRO A 123 14.50 -3.55 -5.47
CA PRO A 123 15.62 -3.49 -6.39
C PRO A 123 16.81 -2.70 -5.83
N GLU A 124 17.96 -3.36 -5.66
CA GLU A 124 19.13 -2.79 -4.97
C GLU A 124 19.80 -1.61 -5.69
N LEU A 125 19.64 -1.49 -7.00
CA LEU A 125 20.15 -0.34 -7.76
C LEU A 125 19.34 0.94 -7.50
N ASN A 126 18.23 0.85 -6.75
CA ASN A 126 17.50 2.02 -6.28
C ASN A 126 17.99 2.45 -4.89
N ASP A 127 18.55 3.64 -4.79
CA ASP A 127 19.05 4.21 -3.52
C ASP A 127 17.96 4.34 -2.44
N ILE A 128 16.68 4.45 -2.83
CA ILE A 128 15.53 4.46 -1.92
C ILE A 128 15.44 3.14 -1.12
N ASN A 129 15.89 2.04 -1.71
CA ASN A 129 15.80 0.69 -1.15
C ASN A 129 17.00 0.32 -0.27
N THR A 130 18.14 0.97 -0.46
CA THR A 130 19.37 0.73 0.32
C THR A 130 19.17 0.75 1.84
N PRO A 131 18.45 1.72 2.45
CA PRO A 131 18.21 1.71 3.89
C PRO A 131 17.37 0.52 4.36
N TRP A 132 16.45 0.01 3.54
CA TRP A 132 15.58 -1.11 3.87
C TRP A 132 16.33 -2.44 3.78
N LEU A 133 17.12 -2.63 2.72
CA LEU A 133 17.98 -3.79 2.54
C LEU A 133 18.99 -3.93 3.69
N LYS A 134 19.58 -2.82 4.14
CA LYS A 134 20.46 -2.80 5.32
C LYS A 134 19.75 -3.23 6.60
N ILE A 135 18.46 -2.95 6.77
CA ILE A 135 17.73 -3.41 7.95
C ILE A 135 17.63 -4.94 7.93
N ILE A 136 17.31 -5.53 6.77
CA ILE A 136 17.22 -6.98 6.60
C ILE A 136 18.57 -7.63 6.90
N GLU A 137 19.66 -7.07 6.39
CA GLU A 137 21.01 -7.58 6.61
C GLU A 137 21.45 -7.57 8.09
N ASN A 138 21.02 -6.57 8.86
CA ASN A 138 21.50 -6.34 10.23
C ASN A 138 20.52 -6.76 11.33
N ALA A 139 19.32 -7.23 10.99
CA ALA A 139 18.29 -7.60 11.96
C ALA A 139 18.24 -9.11 12.12
N ASP A 140 18.37 -9.57 13.36
CA ASP A 140 18.27 -11.00 13.71
C ASP A 140 16.81 -11.43 13.96
N ASP A 141 15.93 -10.46 14.26
CA ASP A 141 14.53 -10.69 14.64
C ASP A 141 13.65 -9.46 14.35
N LEU A 142 12.34 -9.60 14.53
CA LEU A 142 11.39 -8.50 14.36
C LEU A 142 11.73 -7.29 15.24
N ARG A 143 12.23 -7.51 16.45
CA ARG A 143 12.47 -6.44 17.42
C ARG A 143 13.65 -5.58 16.99
N SER A 144 14.76 -6.20 16.60
CA SER A 144 15.96 -5.55 16.06
C SER A 144 15.64 -4.78 14.78
N ALA A 145 14.83 -5.34 13.87
CA ALA A 145 14.35 -4.62 12.68
C ALA A 145 13.59 -3.33 13.07
N VAL A 146 12.68 -3.41 14.05
CA VAL A 146 11.91 -2.26 14.53
C VAL A 146 12.78 -1.20 15.20
N ILE A 147 13.81 -1.61 15.96
CA ILE A 147 14.76 -0.67 16.59
C ILE A 147 15.51 0.15 15.53
N GLN A 148 15.80 -0.43 14.36
CA GLN A 148 16.41 0.28 13.24
C GLN A 148 15.41 1.26 12.58
N MET A 149 14.11 0.96 12.63
CA MET A 149 13.03 1.84 12.15
C MET A 149 12.57 2.91 13.16
N ARG A 150 13.18 3.00 14.35
CA ARG A 150 12.70 3.88 15.46
C ARG A 150 12.54 5.36 15.12
N ARG A 151 13.30 5.85 14.13
CA ARG A 151 13.28 7.25 13.67
C ARG A 151 12.21 7.52 12.61
N LYS A 152 11.58 6.48 12.07
CA LYS A 152 10.46 6.59 11.13
C LYS A 152 9.20 7.06 11.85
N SER A 153 8.26 7.61 11.09
CA SER A 153 7.02 8.16 11.65
C SER A 153 6.23 7.14 12.48
N PHE A 154 6.21 5.87 12.04
CA PHE A 154 5.54 4.75 12.70
C PHE A 154 6.41 4.04 13.75
N GLY A 155 7.70 4.41 13.89
CA GLY A 155 8.65 3.64 14.69
C GLY A 155 8.25 3.47 16.15
N GLN A 156 7.67 4.52 16.75
CA GLN A 156 7.19 4.45 18.14
C GLN A 156 6.00 3.50 18.32
N SER A 157 5.09 3.45 17.34
CA SER A 157 3.95 2.54 17.37
C SER A 157 4.37 1.07 17.32
N LEU A 158 5.46 0.76 16.61
CA LEU A 158 6.01 -0.60 16.58
C LEU A 158 6.79 -0.92 17.85
N ILE A 159 7.51 0.04 18.43
CA ILE A 159 8.25 -0.16 19.69
C ILE A 159 7.30 -0.46 20.85
N SER A 160 6.13 0.19 20.88
CA SER A 160 5.14 0.01 21.95
C SER A 160 4.43 -1.34 21.96
N LEU A 161 4.63 -2.18 20.94
CA LEU A 161 4.05 -3.52 20.92
C LEU A 161 4.70 -4.43 21.98
N PRO A 162 3.93 -5.38 22.57
CA PRO A 162 4.48 -6.40 23.46
C PRO A 162 5.65 -7.18 22.84
N GLU A 163 6.59 -7.64 23.66
CA GLU A 163 7.77 -8.38 23.18
C GLU A 163 7.41 -9.71 22.51
N ASP A 164 6.27 -10.32 22.87
CA ASP A 164 5.73 -11.57 22.29
C ASP A 164 4.82 -11.36 21.07
N SER A 165 4.80 -10.14 20.51
CA SER A 165 3.99 -9.81 19.33
C SER A 165 4.42 -10.60 18.09
N ARG A 166 3.42 -11.07 17.34
CA ARG A 166 3.58 -11.78 16.07
C ARG A 166 3.74 -10.79 14.91
N LEU A 167 4.18 -11.29 13.76
CA LEU A 167 4.30 -10.50 12.53
C LEU A 167 2.99 -9.77 12.17
N SER A 168 1.84 -10.43 12.35
CA SER A 168 0.51 -9.84 12.13
C SER A 168 0.29 -8.58 12.97
N ASP A 169 0.70 -8.58 14.23
CA ASP A 169 0.51 -7.45 15.15
C ASP A 169 1.32 -6.22 14.69
N TYR A 170 2.53 -6.46 14.17
CA TYR A 170 3.36 -5.40 13.59
C TYR A 170 2.75 -4.85 12.29
N GLU A 171 2.23 -5.72 11.42
CA GLU A 171 1.59 -5.29 10.18
C GLU A 171 0.30 -4.50 10.43
N ASP A 172 -0.49 -4.91 11.42
CA ASP A 172 -1.69 -4.21 11.86
C ASP A 172 -1.36 -2.88 12.50
N ALA A 173 -0.30 -2.81 13.32
CA ALA A 173 0.18 -1.54 13.88
C ALA A 173 0.62 -0.56 12.78
N LEU A 174 1.28 -1.05 11.73
CA LEU A 174 1.63 -0.25 10.55
C LEU A 174 0.40 0.30 9.84
N ASP A 175 -0.59 -0.55 9.55
CA ASP A 175 -1.83 -0.13 8.86
C ASP A 175 -2.64 0.85 9.71
N ARG A 176 -2.84 0.55 10.99
CA ARG A 176 -3.50 1.44 11.96
C ARG A 176 -2.81 2.80 12.01
N HIS A 177 -1.48 2.82 12.08
CA HIS A 177 -0.71 4.06 12.10
C HIS A 177 -0.86 4.83 10.78
N TYR A 178 -0.75 4.15 9.63
CA TYR A 178 -0.94 4.76 8.31
C TYR A 178 -2.29 5.44 8.18
N PHE A 179 -3.38 4.69 8.34
CA PHE A 179 -4.74 5.20 8.12
C PHE A 179 -5.12 6.28 9.15
N SER A 180 -4.74 6.11 10.42
CA SER A 180 -4.98 7.12 11.46
C SER A 180 -4.28 8.45 11.13
N ASN A 181 -3.01 8.40 10.73
CA ASN A 181 -2.25 9.58 10.36
C ASN A 181 -2.81 10.22 9.07
N ALA A 182 -3.12 9.41 8.06
CA ALA A 182 -3.68 9.85 6.79
C ALA A 182 -5.02 10.60 6.96
N ILE A 183 -5.94 10.04 7.75
CA ILE A 183 -7.23 10.68 8.04
C ILE A 183 -7.05 11.99 8.80
N LYS A 184 -6.17 12.02 9.82
CA LYS A 184 -5.88 13.23 10.61
C LYS A 184 -5.37 14.37 9.73
N GLN A 185 -4.44 14.08 8.83
CA GLN A 185 -3.90 15.05 7.88
C GLN A 185 -4.96 15.58 6.89
N LEU A 186 -6.01 14.80 6.61
CA LEU A 186 -7.12 15.16 5.72
C LEU A 186 -8.38 15.65 6.47
N SER A 187 -8.22 16.15 7.69
CA SER A 187 -9.31 16.71 8.50
C SER A 187 -9.97 17.95 7.88
N SER A 188 -9.27 18.67 7.00
CA SER A 188 -9.77 19.89 6.37
C SER A 188 -11.12 19.66 5.63
N PRO A 189 -12.11 20.56 5.78
CA PRO A 189 -13.42 20.41 5.13
C PRO A 189 -13.42 20.69 3.63
N LYS A 190 -12.28 21.09 3.06
CA LYS A 190 -12.12 21.46 1.65
C LYS A 190 -12.43 20.29 0.70
N PRO A 191 -12.96 20.55 -0.50
CA PRO A 191 -13.34 19.50 -1.44
C PRO A 191 -12.22 18.49 -1.75
N ALA A 192 -10.99 18.96 -1.98
CA ALA A 192 -9.86 18.09 -2.31
C ALA A 192 -9.46 17.15 -1.16
N SER A 193 -9.39 17.66 0.08
CA SER A 193 -9.12 16.84 1.27
C SER A 193 -10.27 15.86 1.54
N ARG A 194 -11.51 16.29 1.35
CA ARG A 194 -12.70 15.43 1.48
C ARG A 194 -12.69 14.29 0.47
N TYR A 195 -12.32 14.57 -0.78
CA TYR A 195 -12.22 13.55 -1.83
C TYR A 195 -11.22 12.46 -1.44
N LEU A 196 -9.98 12.84 -1.12
CA LEU A 196 -8.94 11.88 -0.75
C LEU A 196 -9.30 11.12 0.55
N ARG A 197 -9.90 11.82 1.53
CA ARG A 197 -10.37 11.17 2.76
C ARG A 197 -11.45 10.12 2.48
N ASN A 198 -12.41 10.43 1.61
CA ASN A 198 -13.45 9.49 1.22
C ASN A 198 -12.88 8.27 0.49
N TYR A 199 -11.86 8.48 -0.34
CA TYR A 199 -11.15 7.40 -1.00
C TYR A 199 -10.44 6.48 0.02
N LEU A 200 -9.72 7.05 0.98
CA LEU A 200 -9.10 6.25 2.05
C LEU A 200 -10.12 5.54 2.95
N SER A 201 -11.26 6.17 3.23
CA SER A 201 -12.35 5.50 3.95
C SER A 201 -12.85 4.25 3.21
N LEU A 202 -12.91 4.29 1.88
CA LEU A 202 -13.27 3.11 1.08
C LEU A 202 -12.18 2.04 1.12
N GLU A 203 -10.90 2.41 1.10
CA GLU A 203 -9.80 1.45 1.29
C GLU A 203 -9.86 0.79 2.69
N ILE A 204 -10.22 1.56 3.72
CA ILE A 204 -10.44 1.04 5.08
C ILE A 204 -11.62 0.07 5.12
N ASP A 205 -12.75 0.44 4.51
CA ASP A 205 -13.92 -0.45 4.42
C ASP A 205 -13.55 -1.76 3.72
N HIS A 206 -12.83 -1.68 2.59
CA HIS A 206 -12.36 -2.85 1.85
C HIS A 206 -11.45 -3.75 2.70
N ARG A 207 -10.48 -3.17 3.40
CA ARG A 207 -9.59 -3.91 4.30
C ARG A 207 -10.37 -4.57 5.44
N ASN A 208 -11.32 -3.87 6.05
CA ASN A 208 -12.15 -4.43 7.13
C ASN A 208 -13.00 -5.60 6.63
N ILE A 209 -13.60 -5.50 5.44
CA ILE A 209 -14.37 -6.60 4.83
C ILE A 209 -13.46 -7.83 4.62
N LEU A 210 -12.27 -7.64 4.05
CA LEU A 210 -11.31 -8.74 3.88
C LEU A 210 -10.91 -9.35 5.22
N ASN A 211 -10.56 -8.53 6.22
CA ASN A 211 -10.18 -9.02 7.55
C ASN A 211 -11.31 -9.84 8.20
N ILE A 212 -12.57 -9.44 8.03
CA ILE A 212 -13.74 -10.18 8.56
C ILE A 212 -13.91 -11.52 7.83
N LEU A 213 -13.81 -11.53 6.49
CA LEU A 213 -13.94 -12.75 5.68
C LEU A 213 -12.80 -13.74 5.95
N GLU A 214 -11.57 -13.25 6.07
CA GLU A 214 -10.40 -14.05 6.45
C GLU A 214 -10.58 -14.64 7.85
N SER A 215 -11.04 -13.82 8.80
CA SER A 215 -11.33 -14.28 10.18
C SER A 215 -12.40 -15.37 10.22
N ASP A 216 -13.47 -15.22 9.43
CA ASP A 216 -14.54 -16.22 9.28
C ASP A 216 -13.98 -17.55 8.72
N SER A 217 -13.14 -17.47 7.68
CA SER A 217 -12.52 -18.66 7.08
C SER A 217 -11.54 -19.40 8.00
N MET A 218 -10.90 -18.67 8.92
CA MET A 218 -9.92 -19.21 9.87
C MET A 218 -10.53 -19.61 11.22
N GLY A 219 -11.82 -19.33 11.45
CA GLY A 219 -12.49 -19.60 12.73
C GLY A 219 -11.97 -18.74 13.88
N ILE A 220 -11.48 -17.53 13.58
CA ILE A 220 -10.95 -16.56 14.55
C ILE A 220 -12.07 -16.07 15.49
N GLY A 221 -11.73 -15.88 16.77
CA GLY A 221 -12.70 -15.49 17.80
C GLY A 221 -13.22 -14.06 17.63
N SER A 222 -14.43 -13.80 18.11
CA SER A 222 -15.09 -12.48 18.07
C SER A 222 -14.27 -11.34 18.68
N GLU A 223 -13.48 -11.63 19.71
CA GLU A 223 -12.65 -10.65 20.42
C GLU A 223 -11.48 -10.18 19.54
N GLU A 224 -10.87 -11.08 18.78
CA GLU A 224 -9.76 -10.81 17.87
C GLU A 224 -10.23 -9.97 16.67
N ILE A 225 -11.44 -10.21 16.14
CA ILE A 225 -12.03 -9.42 15.04
C ILE A 225 -12.03 -7.92 15.39
N SER A 226 -12.40 -7.57 16.63
CA SER A 226 -12.43 -6.16 17.04
C SER A 226 -11.06 -5.46 16.94
N ASN A 227 -9.98 -6.21 17.17
CA ASN A 227 -8.60 -5.76 17.07
C ASN A 227 -8.08 -5.73 15.63
N LEU A 228 -8.80 -6.30 14.67
CA LEU A 228 -8.48 -6.23 13.23
C LEU A 228 -9.19 -5.08 12.52
N LEU A 229 -10.27 -4.54 13.11
CA LEU A 229 -11.05 -3.48 12.48
C LEU A 229 -10.36 -2.11 12.58
N LEU A 230 -10.19 -1.49 11.41
CA LEU A 230 -9.62 -0.17 11.22
C LEU A 230 -10.71 0.91 11.26
N PRO A 231 -10.62 1.92 12.14
CA PRO A 231 -11.60 3.00 12.20
C PRO A 231 -11.46 3.97 11.01
N GLY A 232 -12.57 4.62 10.63
CA GLY A 232 -12.58 5.63 9.56
C GLY A 232 -13.26 5.19 8.26
N GLY A 233 -13.78 3.96 8.23
CA GLY A 233 -14.69 3.46 7.20
C GLY A 233 -16.00 4.23 7.12
N ARG A 234 -16.67 4.14 5.97
CA ARG A 234 -17.96 4.76 5.68
C ARG A 234 -19.07 3.74 5.44
N LEU A 235 -18.73 2.57 4.89
CA LEU A 235 -19.64 1.43 4.75
C LEU A 235 -19.75 0.67 6.07
N LEU A 236 -18.61 0.46 6.74
CA LEU A 236 -18.53 -0.15 8.06
C LEU A 236 -18.16 0.94 9.09
N PRO A 237 -19.13 1.72 9.60
CA PRO A 237 -18.83 2.76 10.57
C PRO A 237 -18.36 2.16 11.91
N PRO A 238 -17.53 2.87 12.70
CA PRO A 238 -17.07 2.37 13.99
C PRO A 238 -18.20 1.99 14.97
N SER A 239 -19.39 2.58 14.82
CA SER A 239 -20.59 2.22 15.60
C SER A 239 -21.08 0.80 15.35
N SER A 240 -20.72 0.20 14.21
CA SER A 240 -21.06 -1.19 13.85
C SER A 240 -20.01 -2.21 14.29
N PHE A 241 -18.86 -1.77 14.81
CA PHE A 241 -17.75 -2.69 15.12
C PHE A 241 -18.12 -3.67 16.23
N SER A 242 -18.86 -3.25 17.25
CA SER A 242 -19.30 -4.15 18.31
C SER A 242 -20.27 -5.23 17.81
N SER A 243 -21.20 -4.89 16.90
CA SER A 243 -22.10 -5.88 16.30
C SER A 243 -21.38 -6.82 15.33
N ILE A 244 -20.42 -6.29 14.56
CA ILE A 244 -19.59 -7.08 13.63
C ILE A 244 -18.67 -8.01 14.40
N ALA A 245 -18.02 -7.55 15.47
CA ALA A 245 -17.19 -8.40 16.30
C ALA A 245 -18.01 -9.56 16.90
N ALA A 246 -19.23 -9.30 17.38
CA ALA A 246 -20.07 -10.31 18.00
C ALA A 246 -20.69 -11.32 17.01
N GLY A 247 -21.08 -10.88 15.81
CA GLY A 247 -21.78 -11.72 14.82
C GLY A 247 -21.00 -12.01 13.54
N GLY A 248 -19.72 -11.63 13.49
CA GLY A 248 -18.79 -11.92 12.40
C GLY A 248 -19.31 -11.48 11.02
N LYS A 249 -19.18 -12.40 10.06
CA LYS A 249 -19.59 -12.21 8.67
C LYS A 249 -21.06 -11.87 8.52
N ASP A 250 -21.97 -12.55 9.23
CA ASP A 250 -23.41 -12.31 9.10
C ASP A 250 -23.79 -10.89 9.50
N SER A 251 -23.27 -10.42 10.65
CA SER A 251 -23.44 -9.03 11.10
C SER A 251 -22.87 -8.02 10.09
N MET A 252 -21.73 -8.32 9.46
CA MET A 252 -21.17 -7.46 8.42
C MET A 252 -22.12 -7.39 7.21
N MET A 253 -22.65 -8.53 6.75
CA MET A 253 -23.57 -8.58 5.62
C MET A 253 -24.84 -7.77 5.88
N ASP A 254 -25.36 -7.79 7.11
CA ASP A 254 -26.53 -6.98 7.49
C ASP A 254 -26.24 -5.48 7.45
N VAL A 255 -25.04 -5.05 7.88
CA VAL A 255 -24.59 -3.66 7.77
C VAL A 255 -24.46 -3.24 6.30
N LEU A 256 -23.93 -4.11 5.45
CA LEU A 256 -23.77 -3.85 4.01
C LEU A 256 -25.13 -3.76 3.30
N ARG A 257 -26.09 -4.65 3.60
CA ARG A 257 -27.46 -4.61 3.07
C ARG A 257 -28.19 -3.30 3.38
N ALA A 258 -27.93 -2.73 4.56
CA ALA A 258 -28.53 -1.45 4.96
C ALA A 258 -27.90 -0.24 4.26
N SER A 259 -26.75 -0.41 3.58
CA SER A 259 -26.01 0.67 2.95
C SER A 259 -26.49 0.94 1.52
N SER A 260 -27.03 2.14 1.28
CA SER A 260 -27.36 2.63 -0.07
C SER A 260 -26.15 2.90 -0.97
N ARG A 261 -24.93 2.73 -0.46
CA ARG A 261 -23.67 3.05 -1.16
C ARG A 261 -22.93 1.80 -1.63
N PHE A 262 -23.53 0.63 -1.50
CA PHE A 262 -22.92 -0.65 -1.81
C PHE A 262 -23.87 -1.47 -2.68
N ASP A 263 -23.37 -2.04 -3.77
CA ASP A 263 -24.14 -2.97 -4.58
C ASP A 263 -24.14 -4.35 -3.93
N MET A 264 -25.09 -4.54 -3.02
CA MET A 264 -25.21 -5.80 -2.29
C MET A 264 -25.60 -6.96 -3.22
N SER A 265 -26.35 -6.68 -4.28
CA SER A 265 -26.82 -7.73 -5.19
C SER A 265 -25.68 -8.35 -6.00
N GLU A 266 -24.79 -7.51 -6.53
CA GLU A 266 -23.59 -7.97 -7.23
C GLU A 266 -22.63 -8.69 -6.26
N PHE A 267 -22.47 -8.17 -5.03
CA PHE A 267 -21.58 -8.77 -4.04
C PHE A 267 -22.04 -10.17 -3.58
N GLU A 268 -23.33 -10.36 -3.30
CA GLU A 268 -23.87 -11.67 -2.92
C GLU A 268 -23.76 -12.68 -4.06
N GLN A 269 -23.92 -12.25 -5.32
CA GLN A 269 -23.73 -13.12 -6.47
C GLN A 269 -22.27 -13.62 -6.55
N LEU A 270 -21.29 -12.72 -6.44
CA LEU A 270 -19.87 -13.07 -6.50
C LEU A 270 -19.45 -14.00 -5.36
N LEU A 271 -20.04 -13.82 -4.16
CA LEU A 271 -19.78 -14.71 -3.02
C LEU A 271 -20.32 -16.13 -3.21
N GLN A 272 -21.37 -16.33 -4.02
CA GLN A 272 -21.91 -17.67 -4.33
C GLN A 272 -21.08 -18.39 -5.40
N GLU A 273 -20.35 -17.64 -6.22
CA GLU A 273 -19.49 -18.16 -7.29
C GLU A 273 -18.08 -18.56 -6.77
N SER A 274 -17.74 -18.20 -5.53
CA SER A 274 -16.43 -18.41 -4.88
C SER A 274 -16.42 -19.64 -3.97
#